data_AF-A0A1F8TS33-F1
#
_entry.id   AF-A0A1F8TS33-F1
#
_cell.length_a   1.000
_cell.length_b   1.000
_cell.length_c   1.000
_cell.angle_alpha   90.00
_cell.angle_beta   90.00
_cell.angle_gamma   90.00
#
_symmetry.space_group_name_H-M   'P 1'
#
loop_
_entity.id
_entity.type
_entity.pdbx_description
1 polymer ?
#
loop_
_entity_poly.entity_id
_entity_poly.type
_entity_poly.pdbx_seq_one_letter_code
_entity_poly.pdbx_strand_id
1 'polypeptide(L)' 'MIMDLKPLVEINQQAIRLLYQELGVANAVRFLNQFTMGYGDYTKERDEIFGDKSLDEIIAEIEKR' A
#
# COMPACT_ATOMS: atom_id res chain seq x y z
N MET A 1 0.15 6.24 38.02
CA MET A 1 0.39 5.39 36.84
C MET A 1 0.93 6.29 35.76
N ILE A 2 2.18 6.11 35.35
CA ILE A 2 2.66 6.72 34.10
C ILE A 2 2.04 5.87 33.00
N MET A 3 1.10 6.44 32.24
CA MET A 3 0.54 5.76 31.10
C MET A 3 1.63 5.73 30.03
N ASP A 4 2.14 4.54 29.75
CA ASP A 4 3.13 4.34 28.69
C ASP A 4 2.42 4.51 27.34
N LEU A 5 2.41 5.76 26.87
CA LEU A 5 1.75 6.14 25.63
C LEU A 5 2.63 5.71 24.47
N LYS A 6 2.15 4.74 23.70
CA LYS A 6 2.81 4.34 22.46
C LYS A 6 2.97 5.54 21.52
N PRO A 7 4.13 5.69 20.88
CA PRO A 7 4.30 6.65 19.80
C PRO A 7 3.22 6.49 18.73
N LEU A 8 2.73 7.60 18.18
CA LEU A 8 1.70 7.58 17.14
C LEU A 8 2.09 6.74 15.92
N VAL A 9 3.39 6.69 15.60
CA VAL A 9 3.92 5.84 14.52
C VAL A 9 3.66 4.35 14.78
N GLU A 10 3.79 3.88 16.02
CA GLU A 10 3.54 2.49 16.37
C GLU A 10 2.04 2.16 16.30
N ILE A 11 1.20 3.09 16.76
CA ILE A 11 -0.25 2.97 16.68
C ILE A 11 -0.69 2.88 15.20
N ASN A 12 -0.14 3.76 14.35
CA ASN A 12 -0.45 3.77 12.92
C ASN A 12 0.00 2.47 12.23
N GLN A 13 1.21 2.00 12.52
CA GLN A 13 1.71 0.72 11.98
C GLN A 13 0.83 -0.46 12.40
N GLN A 14 0.39 -0.48 13.66
CA GLN A 14 -0.53 -1.51 14.16
C GLN A 14 -1.89 -1.42 13.45
N ALA A 15 -2.45 -0.22 13.32
CA ALA A 15 -3.74 -0.01 12.67
C ALA A 15 -3.73 -0.43 11.19
N ILE A 16 -2.69 -0.07 10.44
CA ILE A 16 -2.55 -0.47 9.03
C ILE A 16 -2.54 -1.99 8.87
N ARG A 17 -1.83 -2.70 9.74
CA ARG A 17 -1.80 -4.19 9.72
C ARG A 17 -3.18 -4.79 9.97
N LEU A 18 -3.92 -4.26 10.96
CA LEU A 18 -5.28 -4.71 11.26
C LEU A 18 -6.23 -4.44 10.09
N LEU A 19 -6.14 -3.26 9.47
CA LEU A 19 -6.95 -2.93 8.28
C LEU A 19 -6.66 -3.89 7.12
N TYR A 20 -5.40 -4.26 6.88
CA TYR A 20 -5.05 -5.26 5.87
C TYR A 20 -5.63 -6.63 6.17
N GLN A 21 -5.62 -7.07 7.44
CA GLN A 21 -6.17 -8.36 7.84
C GLN A 21 -7.69 -8.42 7.68
N GLU A 22 -8.40 -7.35 8.07
CA GLU A 22 -9.87 -7.36 8.14
C GLU A 22 -10.54 -6.96 6.82
N LEU A 23 -9.97 -6.00 6.08
CA LEU A 23 -10.58 -5.46 4.87
C LEU A 23 -9.94 -5.99 3.58
N GLY A 24 -8.75 -6.60 3.69
CA GLY A 24 -7.88 -6.86 2.55
C GLY A 24 -7.19 -5.58 2.04
N VAL A 25 -6.07 -5.77 1.33
CA VAL A 25 -5.18 -4.67 0.91
C VAL A 25 -5.91 -3.59 0.12
N ALA A 26 -6.73 -3.99 -0.87
CA ALA A 26 -7.41 -3.04 -1.76
C ALA A 26 -8.38 -2.12 -0.99
N ASN A 27 -9.24 -2.68 -0.14
CA ASN A 27 -10.21 -1.89 0.61
C ASN A 27 -9.56 -1.07 1.73
N ALA A 28 -8.52 -1.61 2.38
CA ALA A 28 -7.75 -0.88 3.37
C ALA A 28 -7.08 0.38 2.79
N VAL A 29 -6.47 0.28 1.60
CA VAL A 29 -5.88 1.45 0.92
C VAL A 29 -6.95 2.48 0.57
N ARG A 30 -8.11 2.03 0.03
CA ARG A 30 -9.24 2.93 -0.27
C ARG A 30 -9.75 3.65 0.97
N PHE A 31 -9.85 2.95 2.10
CA PHE A 31 -10.23 3.54 3.39
C PHE A 31 -9.23 4.60 3.84
N LEU A 32 -7.93 4.31 3.82
CA LEU A 32 -6.89 5.28 4.21
C LEU A 32 -6.92 6.53 3.32
N ASN A 33 -7.17 6.38 2.02
CA ASN A 33 -7.27 7.48 1.06
C ASN A 33 -8.48 8.42 1.30
N GLN A 34 -9.41 8.06 2.18
CA GLN A 34 -10.50 8.98 2.60
C GLN A 34 -9.99 10.09 3.53
N PHE A 35 -8.88 9.86 4.23
CA PHE A 35 -8.36 10.76 5.26
C PHE A 35 -7.07 11.48 4.83
N THR A 36 -6.43 11.02 3.76
CA THR A 36 -5.18 11.59 3.24
C THR A 36 -5.10 11.39 1.73
N MET A 37 -4.43 12.32 1.03
CA MET A 37 -4.13 12.16 -0.39
C MET A 37 -2.96 11.18 -0.65
N GLY A 38 -2.28 10.72 0.41
CA GLY A 38 -1.07 9.93 0.28
C GLY A 38 0.15 10.79 -0.07
N TYR A 39 1.22 10.13 -0.51
CA TYR A 39 2.48 10.74 -0.96
C TYR A 39 2.99 9.99 -2.19
N GLY A 40 3.79 10.65 -3.02
CA GLY A 40 4.40 10.07 -4.22
C GLY A 40 3.66 10.42 -5.49
N ASP A 41 4.19 9.94 -6.61
CA ASP A 41 3.61 10.10 -7.95
C ASP A 41 3.48 8.71 -8.56
N TYR A 42 2.39 8.02 -8.18
CA TYR A 42 2.13 6.66 -8.65
C TYR A 42 2.08 6.57 -10.18
N THR A 43 1.72 7.65 -10.87
CA THR A 43 1.74 7.68 -12.34
C THR A 43 3.16 7.55 -12.86
N LYS A 44 4.12 8.30 -12.32
CA LYS A 44 5.54 8.17 -12.69
C LYS A 44 6.14 6.84 -12.24
N GLU A 45 5.90 6.44 -11.00
CA GLU A 45 6.43 5.19 -10.46
C GLU A 45 5.93 3.97 -11.26
N ARG A 46 4.66 3.98 -11.67
CA ARG A 46 4.08 2.94 -12.52
C ARG A 46 4.72 2.94 -13.91
N ASP A 47 4.96 4.11 -14.49
CA ASP A 47 5.60 4.25 -15.80
C ASP A 47 7.05 3.74 -15.78
N GLU A 48 7.81 4.04 -14.72
CA GLU A 48 9.18 3.52 -14.55
C GLU A 48 9.22 1.98 -14.45
N ILE A 49 8.20 1.35 -13.86
CA ILE A 49 8.16 -0.11 -13.68
C ILE A 49 7.61 -0.83 -14.91
N PHE A 50 6.59 -0.26 -15.57
CA PHE A 50 5.79 -0.95 -16.59
C PHE A 50 5.74 -0.25 -17.95
N GLY A 51 6.21 0.99 -18.09
CA GLY A 51 6.03 1.83 -19.27
C GLY A 51 6.59 1.22 -20.55
N ASP A 52 7.70 0.49 -20.42
CA ASP A 52 8.36 -0.19 -21.55
C ASP A 52 7.89 -1.64 -21.76
N LYS A 53 6.95 -2.13 -20.94
CA LYS A 53 6.48 -3.53 -21.01
C LYS A 53 5.15 -3.66 -21.72
N SER A 54 5.09 -4.60 -22.66
CA SER A 54 3.83 -5.09 -23.20
C SER A 54 3.08 -5.95 -22.17
N LEU A 55 1.76 -6.09 -22.37
CA LEU A 55 0.94 -6.98 -21.54
C LEU A 55 1.45 -8.43 -21.58
N ASP A 56 1.88 -8.91 -22.75
CA ASP A 56 2.38 -10.27 -22.92
C ASP A 56 3.67 -10.51 -22.12
N GLU A 57 4.58 -9.53 -22.09
CA GLU A 57 5.79 -9.58 -21.27
C GLU A 57 5.46 -9.62 -19.77
N ILE A 58 4.47 -8.84 -19.33
CA ILE A 58 4.01 -8.83 -17.94
C ILE A 58 3.43 -10.20 -17.57
N ILE A 59 2.58 -10.79 -18.43
CA ILE A 59 1.99 -12.11 -18.17
C ILE A 59 3.09 -13.19 -18.10
N ALA A 60 4.04 -13.17 -19.04
CA ALA A 60 5.14 -14.12 -19.05
C ALA A 60 6.04 -14.03 -17.80
N GLU A 61 6.17 -12.85 -17.19
CA GLU A 61 6.89 -12.68 -15.91
C GLU A 61 6.13 -13.25 -14.71
N ILE A 62 4.80 -13.16 -14.71
CA ILE A 62 3.95 -13.76 -13.67
C ILE A 62 4.05 -15.28 -13.72
N GLU A 63 3.98 -15.87 -14.91
CA GLU A 63 4.03 -17.33 -15.10
C GLU A 63 5.40 -17.96 -14.79
N LYS A 64 6.47 -17.14 -14.80
CA LYS A 64 7.82 -17.58 -14.42
C LYS A 64 8.05 -17.67 -12.90
N ARG A 65 7.12 -17.18 -12.09
CA ARG A 65 7.16 -17.27 -10.62
C ARG A 65 6.40 -18.48 -10.10
#